data_AF-A0A8T1W9P5-F1
#
_entry.id   AF-A0A8T1W9P5-F1
#
_cell.length_a   1.000
_cell.length_b   1.000
_cell.length_c   1.000
_cell.angle_alpha   90.00
_cell.angle_beta   90.00
_cell.angle_gamma   90.00
#
_symmetry.space_group_name_H-M   'P 1'
#
loop_
_entity.id
_entity.type
_entity.pdbx_description
1 polymer ?
#
loop_
_entity_poly.entity_id
_entity_poly.type
_entity_poly.pdbx_seq_one_letter_code
_entity_poly.pdbx_strand_id
1 'polypeptide(L)'
;MVELPTIAALKVYDVLLIAGVMFAMDLAMKLWNGRGSQLSPPEQQLMGEYNEQVRLVNRLNSVETFVEQAKATRKMNALKKEMQELAVERMAASAPSELQKQFDRIRTPVIMGLATIYYWNEPLVVLPQGYMLPVERLMSFPGFPLGAISAMGWAGICRRVSAKLFG
;
A
#
# COMPACT_ATOMS: atom_id res chain seq x y z
N MET A 1 -9.48 -44.77 -17.98
CA MET A 1 -9.37 -44.11 -16.68
C MET A 1 -8.00 -43.46 -16.65
N VAL A 2 -7.95 -42.15 -16.89
CA VAL A 2 -6.68 -41.40 -16.88
C VAL A 2 -6.27 -41.30 -15.43
N GLU A 3 -5.19 -41.97 -15.05
CA GLU A 3 -4.59 -41.81 -13.74
C GLU A 3 -4.19 -40.34 -13.60
N LEU A 4 -4.97 -39.59 -12.82
CA LEU A 4 -4.61 -38.25 -12.40
C LEU A 4 -3.32 -38.40 -11.57
N PRO A 5 -2.17 -37.89 -12.04
CA PRO A 5 -0.97 -37.93 -11.23
C PRO A 5 -1.28 -37.17 -9.95
N THR A 6 -1.20 -37.91 -8.84
CA THR A 6 -1.21 -37.48 -7.45
C THR A 6 -1.00 -35.98 -7.28
N ILE A 7 -2.11 -35.26 -7.06
CA ILE A 7 -2.20 -33.83 -6.69
C ILE A 7 -1.44 -33.54 -5.36
N ALA A 8 -0.84 -34.55 -4.73
CA ALA A 8 -0.35 -34.56 -3.36
C ALA A 8 1.11 -34.11 -3.15
N ALA A 9 1.89 -33.81 -4.19
CA ALA A 9 3.33 -33.55 -4.03
C ALA A 9 3.88 -32.29 -4.71
N LEU A 10 3.03 -31.45 -5.33
CA LEU A 10 3.47 -30.16 -5.87
C LEU A 10 3.19 -29.05 -4.86
N LYS A 11 4.19 -28.22 -4.62
CA LYS A 11 4.42 -27.45 -3.39
C LYS A 11 3.38 -26.34 -3.18
N VAL A 12 2.18 -26.71 -2.73
CA VAL A 12 1.13 -25.77 -2.28
C VAL A 12 1.68 -24.78 -1.24
N TYR A 13 2.63 -25.23 -0.40
CA TYR A 13 3.35 -24.38 0.54
C TYR A 13 4.11 -23.22 -0.15
N ASP A 14 4.67 -23.43 -1.34
CA ASP A 14 5.40 -22.39 -2.07
C ASP A 14 4.46 -21.32 -2.62
N VAL A 15 3.22 -21.66 -2.96
CA VAL A 15 2.17 -20.70 -3.34
C VAL A 15 1.87 -19.75 -2.19
N LEU A 16 1.70 -20.30 -0.99
CA LEU A 16 1.47 -19.53 0.23
C LEU A 16 2.70 -18.74 0.65
N LEU A 17 3.90 -19.31 0.49
CA LEU A 17 5.17 -18.65 0.80
C LEU A 17 5.37 -17.43 -0.11
N ILE A 18 5.21 -17.58 -1.43
CA ILE A 18 5.33 -16.46 -2.38
C ILE A 18 4.32 -15.36 -2.04
N ALA A 19 3.07 -15.72 -1.76
CA ALA A 19 2.04 -14.76 -1.36
C ALA A 19 2.41 -14.04 -0.04
N GLY A 20 2.86 -14.78 0.96
CA GLY A 20 3.27 -14.27 2.26
C GLY A 20 4.48 -13.33 2.17
N VAL A 21 5.51 -13.70 1.40
CA VAL A 21 6.70 -12.86 1.20
C VAL A 21 6.35 -11.57 0.46
N MET A 22 5.55 -11.65 -0.61
CA MET A 22 5.10 -10.44 -1.32
C MET A 22 4.31 -9.51 -0.41
N PHE A 23 3.34 -10.07 0.32
CA PHE A 23 2.50 -9.30 1.23
C PHE A 23 3.28 -8.68 2.40
N ALA A 24 4.17 -9.44 3.03
CA ALA A 24 5.00 -8.97 4.13
C ALA A 24 5.94 -7.84 3.67
N MET A 25 6.51 -7.96 2.47
CA MET A 25 7.39 -6.93 1.92
C MET A 25 6.62 -5.65 1.59
N ASP A 26 5.43 -5.75 1.00
CA ASP A 26 4.57 -4.59 0.72
C ASP A 26 4.07 -3.91 2.01
N LEU A 27 3.74 -4.70 3.03
CA LEU A 27 3.37 -4.18 4.35
C LEU A 27 4.54 -3.49 5.05
N ALA A 28 5.74 -4.08 5.00
CA ALA A 28 6.95 -3.47 5.55
C ALA A 28 7.26 -2.13 4.86
N MET A 29 7.09 -2.06 3.53
CA MET A 29 7.28 -0.82 2.78
C MET A 29 6.21 0.23 3.13
N LYS A 30 4.95 -0.16 3.29
CA LYS A 30 3.90 0.77 3.73
C LYS A 30 4.19 1.32 5.13
N LEU A 31 4.68 0.49 6.03
CA LEU A 31 5.10 0.91 7.37
C LEU A 31 6.34 1.82 7.31
N TRP A 32 7.31 1.52 6.45
CA TRP A 32 8.47 2.37 6.25
C TRP A 32 8.09 3.75 5.70
N ASN A 33 7.21 3.78 4.70
CA ASN A 33 6.71 5.01 4.09
C ASN A 33 5.82 5.79 5.08
N GLY A 34 4.98 5.11 5.86
CA GLY A 34 4.12 5.71 6.89
C GLY A 34 4.86 6.18 8.15
N ARG A 35 6.12 5.79 8.35
CA ARG A 35 6.96 6.32 9.44
C ARG A 35 7.40 7.76 9.18
N GLY A 36 7.52 8.16 7.91
CA GLY A 36 7.82 9.54 7.53
C GLY A 36 6.65 10.51 7.69
N SER A 37 5.43 10.01 7.94
CA SER A 37 4.22 10.83 8.10
C SER A 37 3.80 11.06 9.56
N GLN A 38 4.61 10.64 10.53
CA GLN A 38 4.33 10.96 11.93
C GLN A 38 4.38 12.48 12.13
N LEU A 39 3.30 13.05 12.68
CA LEU A 39 3.22 14.47 13.01
C LEU A 39 4.44 14.86 13.83
N SER A 40 5.18 15.86 13.37
CA SER A 40 6.30 16.38 14.13
C SER A 40 5.79 16.93 15.47
N PRO A 41 6.59 16.86 16.55
CA PRO A 41 6.23 17.44 17.85
C PRO A 41 5.66 18.87 17.81
N PRO A 42 6.18 19.82 16.99
CA PRO A 42 5.64 21.18 16.94
C PRO A 42 4.24 21.25 16.30
N GLU A 43 3.88 20.32 15.42
CA GLU A 43 2.57 20.31 14.76
C GLU A 43 1.46 19.78 15.68
N GLN A 44 1.82 18.90 16.60
CA GLN A 44 0.90 18.47 17.66
C GLN A 44 0.61 19.63 18.63
N GLN A 45 1.62 20.45 18.92
CA GLN A 45 1.46 21.65 19.76
C GLN A 45 0.56 22.68 19.07
N LEU A 46 0.81 23.00 17.79
CA LEU A 46 -0.06 23.90 17.01
C LEU A 46 -1.51 23.38 16.95
N MET A 47 -1.72 22.06 16.80
CA MET A 47 -3.06 21.45 16.81
C MET A 47 -3.79 21.63 18.14
N GLY A 48 -3.05 21.57 19.26
CA GLY A 48 -3.57 21.91 20.57
C GLY A 48 -4.03 23.37 20.65
N GLU A 49 -3.17 24.30 20.24
CA GLU A 49 -3.48 25.74 20.26
C GLU A 49 -4.66 26.12 19.35
N TYR A 50 -4.79 25.46 18.19
CA TYR A 50 -5.94 25.65 17.31
C TYR A 50 -7.25 25.19 17.97
N ASN A 51 -7.25 24.01 18.58
CA ASN A 51 -8.44 23.48 19.27
C ASN A 51 -8.86 24.34 20.47
N GLU A 52 -7.90 24.91 21.19
CA GLU A 52 -8.18 25.89 22.25
C GLU A 52 -8.84 27.16 21.69
N GLN A 53 -8.36 27.68 20.57
CA GLN A 53 -8.97 28.84 19.92
C GLN A 53 -10.37 28.55 19.37
N VAL A 54 -10.61 27.36 18.81
CA VAL A 54 -11.96 26.93 18.37
C VAL A 54 -12.93 26.88 19.56
N ARG A 55 -12.49 26.39 20.72
CA ARG A 55 -13.31 26.38 21.95
C ARG A 55 -13.64 27.80 22.42
N LEU A 56 -12.69 28.74 22.34
CA LEU A 56 -12.93 30.14 22.68
C LEU A 56 -13.93 30.80 21.73
N VAL A 57 -13.79 30.60 20.42
CA VAL A 57 -14.73 31.14 19.42
C VAL A 57 -16.14 30.58 19.61
N ASN A 58 -16.28 29.27 19.87
CA ASN A 58 -17.59 28.65 20.09
C ASN A 58 -18.27 29.11 21.40
N ARG A 59 -17.49 29.56 22.40
CA ARG A 59 -18.00 30.10 23.65
C ARG A 59 -18.47 31.55 23.52
N LEU A 60 -17.88 32.30 22.59
CA LEU A 60 -18.21 33.70 22.31
C LEU A 60 -19.36 33.76 21.28
N ASN A 61 -20.60 33.64 21.75
CA ASN A 61 -21.82 33.67 20.92
C ASN A 61 -22.79 34.78 21.37
N SER A 62 -22.29 36.02 21.43
CA SER A 62 -23.07 37.22 21.78
C SER A 62 -22.72 38.39 20.86
N VAL A 63 -23.70 39.22 20.53
CA VAL A 63 -23.56 40.44 19.70
C VAL A 63 -22.52 41.41 20.30
N GLU A 64 -22.38 41.43 21.63
CA GLU A 64 -21.39 42.25 22.34
C GLU A 64 -19.95 41.73 22.17
N THR A 65 -19.80 40.44 21.90
CA THR A 65 -18.49 39.77 21.75
C THR A 65 -18.01 39.70 20.29
N PHE A 66 -18.69 40.35 19.35
CA PHE A 66 -18.37 40.27 17.92
C PHE A 66 -16.93 40.70 17.59
N VAL A 67 -16.41 41.72 18.28
CA VAL A 67 -15.02 42.18 18.08
C VAL A 67 -14.02 41.13 18.58
N GLU A 68 -14.29 40.51 19.72
CA GLU A 68 -13.45 39.44 20.29
C GLU A 68 -13.51 38.18 19.43
N GLN A 69 -14.69 37.82 18.94
CA GLN A 69 -14.91 36.72 18.01
C GLN A 69 -14.18 36.95 16.68
N ALA A 70 -14.22 38.17 16.13
CA ALA A 70 -13.49 38.53 14.92
C ALA A 70 -11.97 38.46 15.13
N LYS A 71 -11.47 38.90 16.29
CA LYS A 71 -10.05 38.82 16.65
C LYS A 71 -9.59 37.37 16.82
N ALA A 72 -10.39 36.53 17.50
CA ALA A 72 -10.14 35.10 17.66
C ALA A 72 -10.20 34.34 16.32
N THR A 73 -11.14 34.70 15.44
CA THR A 73 -11.24 34.11 14.08
C THR A 73 -10.03 34.47 13.21
N ARG A 74 -9.52 35.72 13.31
CA ARG A 74 -8.29 36.12 12.61
C ARG A 74 -7.07 35.35 13.12
N LYS A 75 -6.96 35.15 14.44
CA LYS A 75 -5.89 34.35 15.06
C LYS A 75 -5.97 32.88 14.62
N MET A 76 -7.19 32.32 14.57
CA MET A 76 -7.44 30.97 14.07
C MET A 76 -7.06 30.82 12.59
N ASN A 77 -7.39 31.81 11.76
CA ASN A 77 -7.02 31.79 10.34
C ASN A 77 -5.50 31.91 10.12
N ALA A 78 -4.79 32.68 10.96
CA ALA A 78 -3.34 32.75 10.93
C ALA A 78 -2.70 31.40 11.31
N LEU A 79 -3.16 30.78 12.41
CA LEU A 79 -2.68 29.46 12.84
C LEU A 79 -2.97 28.37 11.81
N LYS A 80 -4.15 28.42 11.17
CA LYS A 80 -4.53 27.50 10.10
C LYS A 80 -3.62 27.65 8.87
N LYS A 81 -3.18 28.88 8.57
CA LYS A 81 -2.24 29.14 7.47
C LYS A 81 -0.86 28.55 7.78
N GLU A 82 -0.35 28.75 8.99
CA GLU A 82 0.92 28.15 9.43
C GLU A 82 0.86 26.61 9.40
N MET A 83 -0.24 26.02 9.86
CA MET A 83 -0.46 24.57 9.74
C MET A 83 -0.50 24.09 8.29
N GLN A 84 -1.10 24.86 7.39
CA GLN A 84 -1.13 24.51 5.96
C GLN A 84 0.27 24.62 5.34
N GLU A 85 1.04 25.65 5.67
CA GLU A 85 2.42 25.80 5.19
C GLU A 85 3.30 24.63 5.67
N LEU A 86 3.24 24.28 6.95
CA LEU A 86 3.94 23.11 7.51
C LEU A 86 3.44 21.77 6.90
N ALA A 87 2.14 21.66 6.60
CA ALA A 87 1.60 20.49 5.92
C ALA A 87 2.08 20.38 4.47
N VAL A 88 2.20 21.50 3.75
CA VAL A 88 2.73 21.56 2.39
C VAL A 88 4.23 21.26 2.38
N GLU A 89 4.99 21.81 3.33
CA GLU A 89 6.41 21.52 3.49
C GLU A 89 6.65 20.04 3.84
N ARG A 90 5.83 19.46 4.72
CA ARG A 90 5.81 18.01 4.95
C ARG A 90 5.43 17.23 3.72
N MET A 91 4.39 17.60 2.97
CA MET A 91 4.04 16.90 1.74
C MET A 91 5.16 16.98 0.69
N ALA A 92 5.92 18.08 0.67
CA ALA A 92 7.09 18.22 -0.18
C ALA A 92 8.29 17.38 0.30
N ALA A 93 8.51 17.29 1.62
CA ALA A 93 9.59 16.51 2.23
C ALA A 93 9.30 15.00 2.31
N SER A 94 8.03 14.64 2.49
CA SER A 94 7.50 13.27 2.49
C SER A 94 7.02 12.82 1.12
N ALA A 95 7.09 13.70 0.10
CA ALA A 95 6.95 13.28 -1.29
C ALA A 95 7.94 12.13 -1.49
N PRO A 96 7.47 10.93 -1.84
CA PRO A 96 8.33 9.77 -1.92
C PRO A 96 9.45 10.13 -2.87
N SER A 97 10.68 10.14 -2.35
CA SER A 97 11.85 10.54 -3.11
C SER A 97 11.82 9.82 -4.45
N GLU A 98 12.27 10.46 -5.53
CA GLU A 98 12.28 9.81 -6.85
C GLU A 98 13.05 8.47 -6.79
N LEU A 99 14.00 8.35 -5.87
CA LEU A 99 14.67 7.10 -5.50
C LEU A 99 13.74 6.04 -4.92
N GLN A 100 12.80 6.39 -4.03
CA GLN A 100 11.78 5.48 -3.49
C GLN A 100 10.88 4.93 -4.60
N LYS A 101 10.40 5.81 -5.50
CA LYS A 101 9.56 5.41 -6.64
C LYS A 101 10.32 4.53 -7.62
N GLN A 102 11.58 4.87 -7.91
CA GLN A 102 12.44 4.07 -8.77
C GLN A 102 12.75 2.71 -8.14
N PHE A 103 13.03 2.67 -6.83
CA PHE A 103 13.26 1.43 -6.11
C PHE A 103 12.03 0.52 -6.16
N ASP A 104 10.83 1.06 -5.94
CA ASP A 104 9.60 0.27 -6.00
C ASP A 104 9.32 -0.27 -7.43
N ARG A 105 9.64 0.55 -8.45
CA ARG A 105 9.52 0.20 -9.86
C ARG A 105 10.50 -0.90 -10.29
N ILE A 106 11.71 -0.93 -9.73
CA ILE A 106 12.76 -1.92 -10.05
C ILE A 106 12.60 -3.19 -9.21
N ARG A 107 12.19 -3.07 -7.95
CA ARG A 107 12.00 -4.20 -7.02
C ARG A 107 11.00 -5.23 -7.57
N THR A 108 9.88 -4.75 -8.07
CA THR A 108 8.79 -5.61 -8.57
C THR A 108 9.23 -6.57 -9.69
N PRO A 109 9.82 -6.11 -10.80
CA PRO A 109 10.30 -7.00 -11.86
C PRO A 109 11.47 -7.88 -11.39
N VAL A 110 12.30 -7.43 -10.44
CA VAL A 110 13.38 -8.24 -9.88
C VAL A 110 12.84 -9.43 -9.09
N ILE A 111 11.89 -9.22 -8.18
CA ILE A 111 11.28 -10.31 -7.40
C ILE A 111 10.52 -11.28 -8.32
N MET A 112 9.76 -10.74 -9.27
CA MET A 112 9.02 -11.56 -10.22
C MET A 112 9.96 -12.34 -11.15
N GLY A 113 11.08 -11.73 -11.56
CA GLY A 113 12.13 -12.38 -12.35
C GLY A 113 12.84 -13.48 -11.57
N LEU A 114 13.23 -13.23 -10.31
CA LEU A 114 13.83 -14.25 -9.44
C LEU A 114 12.90 -15.44 -9.20
N ALA A 115 11.61 -15.18 -8.92
CA ALA A 115 10.61 -16.23 -8.78
C ALA A 115 10.45 -17.03 -10.09
N THR A 116 10.49 -16.36 -11.24
CA THR A 116 10.39 -17.03 -12.54
C THR A 116 11.62 -17.89 -12.84
N ILE A 117 12.82 -17.41 -12.52
CA ILE A 117 14.08 -18.18 -12.71
C ILE A 117 14.10 -19.40 -11.79
N TYR A 118 13.68 -19.25 -10.53
CA TYR A 118 13.67 -20.34 -9.57
C TYR A 118 12.66 -21.43 -9.92
N TYR A 119 11.46 -21.06 -10.40
CA TYR A 119 10.40 -21.99 -10.79
C TYR A 119 10.29 -22.17 -12.32
N TRP A 120 11.41 -22.06 -13.05
CA TRP A 120 11.41 -22.08 -14.51
C TRP A 120 10.90 -23.39 -15.11
N ASN A 121 11.17 -24.51 -14.44
CA ASN A 121 10.89 -25.86 -14.95
C ASN A 121 9.75 -26.59 -14.22
N GLU A 122 9.16 -25.98 -13.17
CA GLU A 122 8.16 -26.64 -12.33
C GLU A 122 6.90 -25.77 -12.17
N PRO A 123 5.71 -26.28 -12.52
CA PRO A 123 4.46 -25.59 -12.18
C PRO A 123 4.25 -25.66 -10.65
N LEU A 124 3.64 -24.64 -10.05
CA LEU A 124 3.40 -24.63 -8.59
C LEU A 124 2.24 -25.55 -8.21
N VAL A 125 1.16 -25.50 -8.97
CA VAL A 125 -0.06 -26.29 -8.75
C VAL A 125 -0.67 -26.65 -10.09
N VAL A 126 -1.20 -27.87 -10.22
CA VAL A 126 -1.98 -28.29 -11.38
C VAL A 126 -3.42 -28.51 -10.92
N LEU A 127 -4.35 -27.74 -11.49
CA LEU A 127 -5.79 -27.91 -11.31
C LEU A 127 -6.41 -28.56 -12.55
N PRO A 128 -7.54 -29.25 -12.41
CA PRO A 128 -8.32 -29.71 -13.55
C PRO A 128 -8.74 -28.52 -14.45
N GLN A 129 -8.68 -28.75 -15.76
CA GLN A 129 -8.97 -27.75 -16.79
C GLN A 129 -10.38 -27.18 -16.64
N GLY A 130 -10.52 -25.86 -16.84
CA GLY A 130 -11.82 -25.17 -16.79
C GLY A 130 -12.16 -24.50 -15.44
N TYR A 131 -11.44 -24.80 -14.36
CA TYR A 131 -11.66 -24.17 -13.05
C TYR A 131 -11.18 -22.71 -12.97
N MET A 132 -10.28 -22.28 -13.86
CA MET A 132 -9.67 -20.95 -13.83
C MET A 132 -9.98 -20.10 -15.08
N LEU A 133 -10.98 -20.45 -15.88
CA LEU A 133 -11.41 -19.64 -17.02
C LEU A 133 -11.94 -18.29 -16.54
N PRO A 134 -11.54 -17.15 -17.14
CA PRO A 134 -10.70 -16.98 -18.34
C PRO A 134 -9.20 -16.78 -18.06
N VAL A 135 -8.76 -16.82 -16.80
CA VAL A 135 -7.38 -16.47 -16.38
C VAL A 135 -6.38 -17.63 -16.52
N GLU A 136 -6.87 -18.82 -16.84
CA GLU A 136 -6.10 -20.06 -16.96
C GLU A 136 -4.86 -19.93 -17.86
N ARG A 137 -4.98 -19.23 -19.00
CA ARG A 137 -3.87 -19.00 -19.93
C ARG A 137 -2.82 -18.01 -19.41
N LEU A 138 -3.21 -17.08 -18.55
CA LEU A 138 -2.28 -16.14 -17.91
C LEU A 138 -1.56 -16.81 -16.75
N MET A 139 -2.26 -17.68 -16.02
CA MET A 139 -1.72 -18.47 -14.91
C MET A 139 -0.72 -19.52 -15.39
N SER A 140 -0.83 -20.05 -16.61
CA SER A 140 0.04 -21.11 -17.11
C SER A 140 1.32 -20.60 -17.83
N PHE A 141 1.63 -19.30 -17.79
CA PHE A 141 2.82 -18.74 -18.43
C PHE A 141 4.10 -18.98 -17.59
N PRO A 142 5.24 -19.48 -18.12
CA PRO A 142 5.61 -19.61 -19.53
C PRO A 142 5.41 -21.04 -20.06
N GLY A 143 4.28 -21.29 -20.74
CA GLY A 143 4.10 -22.49 -21.57
C GLY A 143 3.72 -23.79 -20.84
N PHE A 144 3.25 -23.71 -19.59
CA PHE A 144 2.72 -24.88 -18.87
C PHE A 144 1.35 -25.32 -19.42
N PRO A 145 0.96 -26.60 -19.25
CA PRO A 145 -0.34 -27.10 -19.68
C PRO A 145 -1.50 -26.32 -19.03
N LEU A 146 -2.62 -26.21 -19.76
CA LEU A 146 -3.84 -25.58 -19.26
C LEU A 146 -4.27 -26.26 -17.94
N GLY A 147 -4.54 -25.43 -16.92
CA GLY A 147 -4.83 -25.86 -15.55
C GLY A 147 -3.65 -25.69 -14.59
N ALA A 148 -2.43 -25.44 -15.09
CA ALA A 148 -1.27 -25.17 -14.24
C ALA A 148 -1.17 -23.70 -13.79
N ILE A 149 -0.80 -23.50 -12.53
CA ILE A 149 -0.43 -22.21 -11.95
C ILE A 149 1.09 -22.11 -11.94
N SER A 150 1.62 -21.10 -12.62
CA SER A 150 3.04 -20.76 -12.60
C SER A 150 3.37 -19.78 -11.50
N ALA A 151 4.64 -19.73 -11.11
CA ALA A 151 5.13 -18.71 -10.18
C ALA A 151 4.96 -17.29 -10.72
N MET A 152 5.09 -17.07 -12.03
CA MET A 152 4.91 -15.76 -12.62
C MET A 152 3.43 -15.30 -12.59
N GLY A 153 2.51 -16.20 -12.97
CA GLY A 153 1.07 -15.92 -12.95
C GLY A 153 0.58 -15.62 -11.53
N TRP A 154 1.01 -16.44 -10.57
CA TRP A 154 0.67 -16.28 -9.16
C TRP A 154 1.27 -15.01 -8.53
N ALA A 155 2.54 -14.73 -8.79
CA ALA A 155 3.21 -13.49 -8.40
C ALA A 155 2.47 -12.24 -8.92
N GLY A 156 2.04 -12.27 -10.18
CA GLY A 156 1.30 -11.17 -10.80
C GLY A 156 -0.05 -10.90 -10.11
N ILE A 157 -0.77 -11.96 -9.71
CA ILE A 157 -2.03 -11.84 -8.96
C ILE A 157 -1.77 -11.32 -7.55
N CYS A 158 -0.81 -11.91 -6.83
CA CYS A 158 -0.44 -11.48 -5.48
C CYS A 158 -0.11 -9.99 -5.47
N ARG A 159 0.66 -9.51 -6.44
CA ARG A 159 0.95 -8.08 -6.60
C ARG A 159 -0.30 -7.24 -6.85
N ARG A 160 -1.20 -7.65 -7.74
CA ARG A 160 -2.43 -6.88 -8.00
C ARG A 160 -3.31 -6.80 -6.75
N VAL A 161 -3.36 -7.87 -5.97
CA VAL A 161 -4.12 -7.92 -4.72
C VAL A 161 -3.44 -7.05 -3.66
N SER A 162 -2.13 -7.18 -3.46
CA SER A 162 -1.36 -6.31 -2.56
C SER A 162 -1.50 -4.84 -2.91
N ALA A 163 -1.38 -4.47 -4.20
CA ALA A 163 -1.60 -3.10 -4.65
C ALA A 163 -3.00 -2.62 -4.29
N LYS A 164 -4.07 -3.38 -4.61
CA LYS A 164 -5.43 -2.99 -4.21
C LYS A 164 -5.64 -2.85 -2.69
N LEU A 165 -4.97 -3.68 -1.89
CA LEU A 165 -5.10 -3.65 -0.43
C LEU A 165 -4.31 -2.50 0.21
N PHE A 166 -3.16 -2.16 -0.38
CA PHE A 166 -2.21 -1.24 0.23
C PHE A 166 -2.13 0.14 -0.43
N GLY A 167 -2.58 0.29 -1.68
CA GLY A 167 -2.61 1.54 -2.46
C GLY A 167 -2.73 1.29 -3.96
#